data_AF-A0A941FJM0-F1
#
_entry.id   AF-A0A941FJM0-F1
#
_cell.length_a   1.000
_cell.length_b   1.000
_cell.length_c   1.000
_cell.angle_alpha   90.00
_cell.angle_beta   90.00
_cell.angle_gamma   90.00
#
_symmetry.space_group_name_H-M   'P 1'
#
loop_
_entity.id
_entity.type
_entity.pdbx_description
1 polymer ?
#
loop_
_entity_poly.entity_id
_entity_poly.type
_entity_poly.pdbx_seq_one_letter_code
_entity_poly.pdbx_strand_id
1 'polypeptide(L)'
;MYLNQVYFGHGAWGIKKAANIYFSKEVSELTVAEAALLAGVINLPSKLDPYKNLDGAVKRRDLVLSRMAEHGYLTKDEEAAAKKIQ
;
A
#
# COMPACT_ATOMS: atom_id res chain seq x y z
N MET A 1 -10.76 -0.93 14.90
CA MET A 1 -10.03 -2.13 15.39
C MET A 1 -9.45 -3.03 14.29
N TYR A 2 -9.73 -2.82 12.99
CA TYR A 2 -9.26 -3.71 11.89
C TYR A 2 -7.75 -3.59 11.58
N LEU A 3 -7.24 -2.37 11.40
CA LEU A 3 -5.85 -2.11 10.96
C LEU A 3 -4.74 -2.55 11.95
N ASN A 4 -5.07 -2.90 13.19
CA ASN A 4 -4.11 -3.34 14.20
C ASN A 4 -3.92 -4.87 14.23
N GLN A 5 -4.78 -5.65 13.58
CA GLN A 5 -4.76 -7.12 13.61
C GLN A 5 -4.59 -7.76 12.22
N VAL A 6 -4.63 -6.96 11.15
CA VAL A 6 -4.48 -7.47 9.79
C VAL A 6 -3.03 -7.86 9.51
N TYR A 7 -2.84 -8.99 8.86
CA TYR A 7 -1.54 -9.49 8.45
C TYR A 7 -1.16 -8.96 7.06
N PHE A 8 -0.03 -8.26 6.97
CA PHE A 8 0.49 -7.66 5.74
C PHE A 8 1.63 -8.47 5.09
N GLY A 9 1.89 -9.70 5.54
CA GLY A 9 3.07 -10.46 5.11
C GLY A 9 4.31 -10.18 5.98
N HIS A 10 5.36 -10.99 5.84
CA HIS A 10 6.64 -10.79 6.55
C HIS A 10 6.58 -10.63 8.09
N GLY A 11 5.59 -11.23 8.77
CA GLY A 11 5.42 -11.03 10.22
C GLY A 11 4.88 -9.65 10.60
N ALA A 12 4.46 -8.84 9.62
CA ALA A 12 3.84 -7.55 9.82
C ALA A 12 2.37 -7.69 10.24
N TRP A 13 2.14 -7.69 11.55
CA TRP A 13 0.81 -7.60 12.13
C TRP A 13 0.48 -6.14 12.42
N GLY A 14 -0.47 -5.62 11.66
CA GLY A 14 -0.95 -4.24 11.72
C GLY A 14 -0.14 -3.24 10.89
N ILE A 15 -0.79 -2.11 10.58
CA ILE A 15 -0.26 -1.10 9.65
C ILE A 15 1.05 -0.46 10.12
N LYS A 16 1.24 -0.27 11.43
CA LYS A 16 2.49 0.29 11.99
C LYS A 16 3.69 -0.62 11.77
N LYS A 17 3.51 -1.93 11.97
CA LYS A 17 4.58 -2.90 11.71
C LYS A 17 4.87 -3.00 10.22
N ALA A 18 3.83 -2.95 9.38
CA ALA A 18 3.97 -2.98 7.92
C ALA A 18 4.71 -1.75 7.37
N ALA A 19 4.36 -0.54 7.83
CA ALA A 19 5.05 0.70 7.48
C ALA A 19 6.56 0.63 7.80
N ASN A 20 6.90 0.09 8.96
CA ASN A 20 8.29 -0.06 9.37
C ASN A 20 9.02 -1.18 8.59
N ILE A 21 8.38 -2.34 8.36
CA ILE A 21 9.01 -3.46 7.66
C ILE A 21 9.25 -3.13 6.18
N TYR A 22 8.25 -2.58 5.49
CA TYR A 22 8.35 -2.34 4.04
C TYR A 22 9.04 -1.03 3.68
N PHE A 23 8.94 0.01 4.53
CA PHE A 23 9.42 1.36 4.20
C PHE A 23 10.33 1.98 5.26
N SER A 24 10.54 1.33 6.41
CA SER A 24 11.29 1.90 7.55
C SER A 24 10.77 3.27 8.01
N LYS A 25 9.46 3.50 7.89
CA LYS A 25 8.77 4.76 8.21
C LYS A 25 7.72 4.58 9.31
N GLU A 26 7.38 5.67 10.00
CA GLU A 26 6.16 5.73 10.80
C GLU A 26 4.93 5.86 9.91
N VAL A 27 3.76 5.43 10.40
CA VAL A 27 2.50 5.41 9.61
C VAL A 27 2.13 6.81 9.11
N SER A 28 2.42 7.84 9.89
CA SER A 28 2.16 9.25 9.55
C SER A 28 3.07 9.81 8.46
N GLU A 29 4.17 9.12 8.16
CA GLU A 29 5.17 9.53 7.16
C GLU A 29 4.96 8.81 5.82
N LEU A 30 3.99 7.90 5.75
CA LEU A 30 3.67 7.19 4.53
C LEU A 30 3.08 8.14 3.49
N THR A 31 3.65 8.06 2.30
CA THR A 31 3.05 8.69 1.12
C THR A 31 1.77 7.94 0.71
N VAL A 32 0.92 8.61 -0.07
CA VAL A 32 -0.30 8.00 -0.63
C VAL A 32 0.02 6.71 -1.41
N ALA A 33 1.13 6.68 -2.15
CA ALA A 33 1.56 5.52 -2.91
C ALA A 33 1.92 4.33 -2.00
N GLU A 34 2.66 4.58 -0.93
CA GLU A 34 3.06 3.54 0.05
C GLU A 34 1.84 3.03 0.82
N ALA A 35 0.96 3.93 1.25
CA ALA A 35 -0.31 3.57 1.89
C ALA A 35 -1.20 2.73 0.96
N ALA A 36 -1.31 3.10 -0.33
CA ALA A 36 -2.05 2.35 -1.33
C ALA A 36 -1.46 0.97 -1.59
N LEU A 37 -0.12 0.84 -1.56
CA LEU A 37 0.56 -0.45 -1.66
C LEU A 37 0.20 -1.33 -0.46
N LEU A 38 0.32 -0.83 0.77
CA LEU A 38 -0.06 -1.57 1.97
C LEU A 38 -1.53 -1.99 1.93
N ALA A 39 -2.44 -1.10 1.56
CA ALA A 39 -3.87 -1.41 1.41
C ALA A 39 -4.13 -2.50 0.34
N GLY A 40 -3.34 -2.51 -0.74
CA GLY A 40 -3.39 -3.54 -1.78
C GLY A 40 -2.91 -4.90 -1.29
N VAL A 41 -1.83 -4.93 -0.51
CA VAL A 41 -1.20 -6.15 0.02
C VAL A 41 -2.10 -6.87 1.01
N ILE A 42 -2.92 -6.17 1.81
CA ILE A 42 -3.88 -6.78 2.76
C ILE A 42 -4.76 -7.85 2.12
N ASN A 43 -5.19 -7.63 0.87
CA ASN A 43 -6.09 -8.56 0.19
C ASN A 43 -5.41 -9.90 -0.14
N LEU A 44 -4.11 -9.87 -0.46
CA LEU A 44 -3.37 -11.02 -0.97
C LEU A 44 -1.90 -10.97 -0.47
N PRO A 45 -1.67 -11.03 0.86
CA PRO A 45 -0.36 -10.73 1.44
C PRO A 45 0.75 -11.68 0.97
N SER A 46 0.41 -12.94 0.69
CA SER A 46 1.40 -13.92 0.19
C SER A 46 1.69 -13.80 -1.31
N LYS A 47 0.74 -13.29 -2.13
CA LYS A 47 0.89 -13.19 -3.59
C LYS A 47 1.36 -11.81 -4.07
N LEU A 48 1.07 -10.79 -3.28
CA LEU A 48 1.41 -9.39 -3.55
C LEU A 48 2.52 -8.89 -2.63
N ASP A 49 3.25 -9.82 -2.02
CA ASP A 49 4.44 -9.52 -1.23
C ASP A 49 5.45 -8.76 -2.11
N PRO A 50 5.78 -7.49 -1.80
CA PRO A 50 6.70 -6.68 -2.60
C PRO A 50 8.10 -7.30 -2.72
N TYR A 51 8.51 -8.10 -1.74
CA TYR A 51 9.81 -8.80 -1.77
C TYR A 51 9.83 -10.00 -2.71
N LYS A 52 8.66 -10.56 -3.06
CA LYS A 52 8.54 -11.76 -3.91
C LYS A 52 7.92 -11.48 -5.27
N ASN A 53 7.02 -10.49 -5.35
CA ASN A 53 6.25 -10.14 -6.53
C ASN A 53 5.98 -8.63 -6.57
N LEU A 54 7.04 -7.87 -6.82
CA LEU A 54 6.97 -6.41 -6.93
C LEU A 54 6.00 -5.97 -8.02
N ASP A 55 6.03 -6.59 -9.20
CA ASP A 55 5.13 -6.26 -10.31
C ASP A 55 3.66 -6.42 -9.94
N GLY A 56 3.32 -7.51 -9.25
CA GLY A 56 1.97 -7.73 -8.72
C GLY A 56 1.57 -6.68 -7.69
N ALA A 57 2.48 -6.37 -6.76
CA ALA A 57 2.26 -5.36 -5.72
C ALA A 57 2.01 -3.96 -6.33
N VAL A 58 2.81 -3.56 -7.32
CA VAL A 58 2.68 -2.29 -8.04
C VAL A 58 1.37 -2.24 -8.81
N LYS A 59 1.00 -3.28 -9.56
CA LYS A 59 -0.31 -3.35 -10.25
C LYS A 59 -1.47 -3.22 -9.28
N ARG A 60 -1.36 -3.82 -8.09
CA ARG A 60 -2.41 -3.70 -7.08
C ARG A 60 -2.46 -2.30 -6.47
N ARG A 61 -1.31 -1.69 -6.16
CA ARG A 61 -1.21 -0.30 -5.72
C ARG A 61 -1.90 0.64 -6.71
N ASP A 62 -1.60 0.49 -7.99
CA ASP A 62 -2.16 1.35 -9.05
C ASP A 62 -3.69 1.21 -9.15
N LEU A 63 -4.22 0.00 -8.92
CA LEU A 63 -5.66 -0.21 -8.82
C LEU A 63 -6.25 0.49 -7.59
N VAL A 64 -5.60 0.43 -6.43
CA VAL A 64 -6.05 1.15 -5.22
C VAL A 64 -6.03 2.66 -5.45
N LEU A 65 -4.98 3.20 -6.06
CA LEU A 65 -4.89 4.63 -6.41
C LEU A 65 -6.02 5.05 -7.36
N SER A 66 -6.32 4.23 -8.38
CA SER A 66 -7.44 4.48 -9.30
C SER A 66 -8.78 4.50 -8.55
N ARG A 67 -8.99 3.58 -7.59
CA ARG A 67 -10.21 3.57 -6.75
C ARG A 67 -10.29 4.80 -5.84
N MET A 68 -9.17 5.22 -5.27
CA MET A 68 -9.13 6.45 -4.46
C MET A 68 -9.51 7.67 -5.28
N ALA A 69 -9.04 7.78 -6.53
CA ALA A 69 -9.42 8.84 -7.44
C ALA A 69 -10.90 8.77 -7.85
N GLU A 70 -11.41 7.57 -8.17
CA GLU A 70 -12.84 7.35 -8.49
C GLU A 70 -13.78 7.79 -7.35
N HIS A 71 -13.37 7.58 -6.09
CA HIS A 71 -14.15 7.96 -4.92
C HIS A 71 -13.87 9.40 -4.44
N GLY A 72 -13.04 10.17 -5.14
CA GLY A 72 -12.75 11.57 -4.82
C GLY A 72 -11.77 11.80 -3.67
N TYR A 73 -11.04 10.77 -3.24
CA TYR A 73 -9.95 10.92 -2.25
C TYR A 73 -8.67 11.48 -2.86
N LEU A 74 -8.51 11.36 -4.17
CA LEU A 74 -7.38 11.91 -4.94
C LEU A 74 -7.90 12.57 -6.20
N THR A 75 -7.21 13.62 -6.63
CA THR A 75 -7.31 14.15 -7.99
C THR A 75 -6.59 13.22 -8.98
N LYS A 76 -6.93 13.32 -10.28
CA LYS A 76 -6.22 12.55 -11.31
C LYS A 76 -4.73 12.88 -11.39
N ASP A 77 -4.35 14.11 -11.05
CA ASP A 77 -2.96 14.53 -11.02
C ASP A 77 -2.21 13.90 -9.83
N GLU A 78 -2.84 13.84 -8.65
CA GLU A 78 -2.28 13.14 -7.49
C GLU A 78 -2.18 11.63 -7.72
N GLU A 79 -3.17 11.02 -8.38
CA GLU A 79 -3.11 9.62 -8.80
C GLU A 79 -1.91 9.37 -9.73
N ALA A 80 -1.75 10.21 -10.76
CA ALA A 80 -0.65 10.11 -11.71
C ALA A 80 0.72 10.33 -11.05
N ALA A 81 0.81 11.27 -10.10
CA ALA A 81 2.02 11.51 -9.32
C ALA A 81 2.35 10.31 -8.43
N ALA A 82 1.35 9.75 -7.73
CA ALA A 82 1.53 8.60 -6.85
C ALA A 82 1.95 7.33 -7.61
N LYS A 83 1.48 7.16 -8.85
CA LYS A 83 1.90 6.03 -9.72
C LYS A 83 3.36 6.12 -10.18
N LYS A 84 3.91 7.33 -10.30
CA LYS A 84 5.30 7.58 -10.76
C LYS A 84 6.36 7.35 -9.68
N ILE A 85 5.97 7.32 -8.41
CA ILE A 85 6.90 7.07 -7.30
C ILE A 85 7.26 5.57 -7.34
N GLN A 86 8.52 5.26 -7.66
CA GLN A 86 9.13 3.92 -7.67
C GLN A 86 9.84 3.65 -6.35
#